data_AF-A0A945ZVP4-F1
#
_entry.id   AF-A0A945ZVP4-F1
#
_cell.length_a   1.000
_cell.length_b   1.000
_cell.length_c   1.000
_cell.angle_alpha   90.00
_cell.angle_beta   90.00
_cell.angle_gamma   90.00
#
_symmetry.space_group_name_H-M   'P 1'
#
loop_
_entity.id
_entity.type
_entity.pdbx_description
1 polymer ?
#
loop_
_entity_poly.entity_id
_entity_poly.type
_entity_poly.pdbx_seq_one_letter_code
_entity_poly.pdbx_strand_id
1 'polypeptide(L)'
;QKSPASKIGELANCLKTIYNSDVEIKNIGIRHAEKMHETLLSKEEFLVAEDLGDYFKVKSDNRDLNYNKYFKEGRSNKINEEYNSFNTKRLSKKELTNLLLSIGYK
;
A
#
# COMPACT_ATOMS: atom_id res chain seq x y z
N GLN A 1 -4.61 0.03 9.01
CA GLN A 1 -3.23 -0.10 9.50
C GLN A 1 -2.29 0.42 8.43
N LYS A 2 -1.25 1.16 8.80
CA LYS A 2 -0.19 1.60 7.89
C LYS A 2 0.73 0.42 7.60
N SER A 3 0.40 -0.34 6.58
CA SER A 3 1.14 -1.54 6.24
C SER A 3 2.44 -1.21 5.49
N PRO A 4 3.58 -1.85 5.84
CA PRO A 4 4.77 -1.78 5.01
C PRO A 4 4.55 -2.58 3.72
N ALA A 5 5.41 -2.38 2.72
CA ALA A 5 5.33 -3.07 1.45
C ALA A 5 6.68 -3.65 1.02
N SER A 6 6.65 -4.62 0.09
CA SER A 6 7.84 -5.19 -0.55
C SER A 6 7.71 -5.20 -2.07
N LYS A 7 8.81 -5.45 -2.79
CA LYS A 7 8.79 -5.77 -4.22
C LYS A 7 8.52 -7.27 -4.38
N ILE A 8 7.76 -7.66 -5.40
CA ILE A 8 7.54 -9.07 -5.74
C ILE A 8 8.88 -9.80 -5.95
N GLY A 9 9.86 -9.16 -6.61
CA GLY A 9 11.19 -9.75 -6.80
C GLY A 9 11.94 -10.01 -5.49
N GLU A 10 11.87 -9.09 -4.52
CA GLU A 10 12.49 -9.30 -3.20
C GLU A 10 11.81 -10.43 -2.44
N LEU A 11 10.47 -10.52 -2.51
CA LEU A 11 9.71 -11.61 -1.92
C LEU A 11 10.14 -12.96 -2.52
N ALA A 12 10.23 -13.07 -3.84
CA ALA A 12 10.68 -14.28 -4.52
C ALA A 12 12.11 -14.66 -4.10
N ASN A 13 13.03 -13.69 -4.07
CA ASN A 13 14.41 -13.93 -3.63
C ASN A 13 14.50 -14.33 -2.16
N CYS A 14 13.69 -13.74 -1.27
CA CYS A 14 13.65 -14.12 0.14
C CYS A 14 13.16 -15.55 0.30
N LEU A 15 12.10 -15.95 -0.40
CA LEU A 15 11.59 -17.32 -0.36
C LEU A 15 12.63 -18.32 -0.87
N LYS A 16 13.29 -18.05 -2.00
CA LYS A 16 14.42 -18.88 -2.47
C LYS A 16 15.50 -19.03 -1.41
N THR A 17 15.84 -17.94 -0.72
CA THR A 17 16.87 -17.94 0.34
C THR A 17 16.44 -18.79 1.52
N ILE A 18 15.19 -18.65 1.99
CA ILE A 18 14.63 -19.41 3.13
C ILE A 18 14.67 -20.91 2.83
N TYR A 19 14.18 -21.31 1.66
CA TYR A 19 14.09 -22.72 1.27
C TYR A 19 15.38 -23.29 0.65
N ASN A 20 16.48 -22.54 0.66
CA ASN A 20 17.75 -22.92 0.04
C ASN A 20 17.57 -23.47 -1.40
N SER A 21 16.73 -22.79 -2.19
CA SER A 21 16.34 -23.23 -3.54
C SER A 21 17.10 -22.47 -4.62
N ASP A 22 17.55 -23.20 -5.62
CA ASP A 22 18.23 -22.68 -6.81
C ASP A 22 17.29 -22.35 -7.99
N VAL A 23 16.00 -22.70 -7.87
CA VAL A 23 14.97 -22.56 -8.94
C VAL A 23 15.02 -21.21 -9.64
N GLU A 24 15.09 -21.22 -10.97
CA GLU A 24 15.16 -20.00 -11.78
C GLU A 24 13.86 -19.17 -11.69
N ILE A 25 14.00 -17.85 -11.53
CA ILE A 25 12.87 -16.92 -11.58
C ILE A 25 12.62 -16.53 -13.03
N LYS A 26 11.41 -16.83 -13.52
CA LYS A 26 10.97 -16.47 -14.88
C LYS A 26 9.98 -15.31 -14.84
N ASN A 27 10.32 -14.22 -15.53
CA ASN A 27 9.46 -13.04 -15.64
C ASN A 27 8.44 -13.24 -16.77
N ILE A 28 7.16 -13.37 -16.42
CA ILE A 28 6.06 -13.58 -17.40
C ILE A 28 5.34 -12.28 -17.81
N GLY A 29 5.78 -11.14 -17.29
CA GLY A 29 5.11 -9.84 -17.48
C GLY A 29 3.96 -9.61 -16.51
N ILE A 30 3.34 -8.43 -16.62
CA ILE A 30 2.17 -8.02 -15.83
C ILE A 30 0.92 -8.67 -16.43
N ARG A 31 0.09 -9.30 -15.62
CA ARG A 31 -1.14 -9.96 -16.09
C ARG A 31 -2.25 -8.92 -16.32
N HIS A 32 -3.27 -9.33 -17.06
CA HIS A 32 -4.44 -8.48 -17.27
C HIS A 32 -5.07 -8.06 -15.94
N ALA A 33 -5.43 -6.78 -15.83
CA ALA A 33 -6.02 -6.16 -14.64
C ALA A 33 -5.15 -6.12 -13.37
N GLU A 34 -3.83 -6.36 -13.46
CA GLU A 34 -2.91 -6.11 -12.36
C GLU A 34 -2.40 -4.66 -12.34
N LYS A 35 -2.28 -4.09 -11.14
CA LYS A 35 -1.69 -2.76 -10.92
C LYS A 35 -0.23 -2.88 -10.49
N MET A 36 0.57 -1.85 -10.80
CA MET A 36 1.96 -1.77 -10.36
C MET A 36 2.13 -1.51 -8.86
N HIS A 37 1.14 -0.86 -8.26
CA HIS A 37 1.04 -0.60 -6.83
C HIS A 37 -0.43 -0.60 -6.44
N GLU A 38 -0.68 -0.90 -5.18
CA GLU A 38 -2.03 -0.93 -4.61
C GLU A 38 -2.22 0.28 -3.71
N THR A 39 -3.38 0.93 -3.85
CA THR A 39 -3.73 2.14 -3.11
C THR A 39 -4.54 1.74 -1.88
N LEU A 40 -4.12 2.21 -0.71
CA LEU A 40 -4.81 2.01 0.56
C LEU A 40 -5.71 3.20 0.91
N LEU A 41 -5.30 4.43 0.58
CA LEU A 41 -6.15 5.61 0.63
C LEU A 41 -6.06 6.35 -0.70
N SER A 42 -7.21 6.58 -1.33
CA SER A 42 -7.30 7.50 -2.46
C SER A 42 -6.94 8.93 -2.02
N LYS A 43 -6.70 9.81 -2.99
CA LYS A 43 -6.40 11.22 -2.74
C LYS A 43 -7.48 11.91 -1.89
N GLU A 44 -8.76 11.66 -2.17
CA GLU A 44 -9.87 12.26 -1.42
C GLU A 44 -9.96 11.72 0.00
N GLU A 45 -9.82 10.42 0.18
CA GLU A 45 -9.82 9.79 1.51
C GLU A 45 -8.65 10.29 2.34
N PHE A 46 -7.46 10.40 1.75
CA PHE A 46 -6.27 10.86 2.46
C PHE A 46 -6.38 12.33 2.90
N LEU A 47 -7.07 13.17 2.12
CA LEU A 47 -7.35 14.56 2.48
C LEU A 47 -8.26 14.72 3.71
N VAL A 48 -9.12 13.74 3.98
CA VAL A 48 -10.08 13.78 5.11
C VAL A 48 -9.77 12.77 6.21
N ALA A 49 -8.74 11.94 6.03
CA ALA A 49 -8.33 10.94 6.98
C ALA A 49 -7.68 11.56 8.22
N GLU A 50 -8.02 11.00 9.38
CA GLU A 50 -7.37 11.32 10.64
C GLU A 50 -6.24 10.31 10.89
N ASP A 51 -5.03 10.81 11.20
CA ASP A 51 -3.88 9.98 11.52
C ASP A 51 -3.90 9.60 13.01
N LEU A 52 -4.02 8.29 13.28
CA LEU A 52 -4.07 7.70 14.61
C LEU A 52 -2.74 6.98 14.97
N GLY A 53 -1.63 7.37 14.33
CA GLY A 53 -0.33 6.72 14.49
C GLY A 53 -0.19 5.53 13.55
N ASP A 54 -0.60 4.34 13.97
CA ASP A 54 -0.49 3.11 13.16
C ASP A 54 -1.67 2.91 12.20
N TYR A 55 -2.69 3.78 12.28
CA TYR A 55 -3.93 3.65 11.53
C TYR A 55 -4.35 4.99 10.94
N PHE A 56 -5.03 4.93 9.81
CA PHE A 56 -5.80 6.05 9.28
C PHE A 56 -7.28 5.79 9.51
N LYS A 57 -8.01 6.82 9.93
CA LYS A 57 -9.46 6.80 10.08
C LYS A 57 -10.09 7.70 9.05
N VAL A 58 -10.71 7.10 8.03
CA VAL A 58 -11.53 7.81 7.06
C VAL A 58 -12.92 7.99 7.66
N LYS A 59 -13.36 9.24 7.84
CA LYS A 59 -14.72 9.52 8.34
C LYS A 59 -15.72 9.19 7.24
N SER A 60 -16.86 8.62 7.63
CA SER A 60 -17.98 8.48 6.70
C SER A 60 -18.39 9.88 6.23
N ASP A 61 -18.74 9.96 4.96
CA ASP A 61 -19.18 11.20 4.37
C ASP A 61 -20.61 11.53 4.83
N ASN A 62 -20.71 12.20 5.97
CA ASN A 62 -21.99 12.62 6.56
C ASN A 62 -22.48 13.95 5.94
N ARG A 63 -22.22 14.18 4.65
CA ARG A 63 -22.87 15.28 3.95
C ARG A 63 -24.36 14.95 3.88
N ASP A 64 -25.19 15.75 4.56
CA ASP A 64 -26.59 15.94 4.13
C ASP A 64 -26.62 16.14 2.61
N LEU A 65 -27.71 15.79 1.93
CA LEU A 65 -27.98 15.82 0.47
C LEU A 65 -27.74 17.20 -0.21
N ASN A 66 -26.57 17.81 0.04
CA ASN A 66 -26.21 19.19 -0.18
C ASN A 66 -25.15 19.21 -1.28
N TYR A 67 -25.62 19.23 -2.52
CA TYR A 67 -24.83 19.29 -3.74
C TYR A 67 -23.94 20.55 -3.84
N ASN A 68 -24.18 21.56 -2.99
CA ASN A 68 -23.45 22.83 -2.96
C ASN A 68 -21.93 22.66 -2.75
N LYS A 69 -21.49 21.62 -2.02
CA LYS A 69 -20.07 21.34 -1.75
C LYS A 69 -19.28 20.90 -2.99
N TYR A 70 -19.94 20.47 -4.06
CA TYR A 70 -19.27 20.11 -5.32
C TYR A 70 -19.18 21.28 -6.30
N PHE A 71 -20.05 22.28 -6.19
CA PHE A 71 -20.18 23.36 -7.19
C PHE A 71 -19.64 24.72 -6.76
N LYS A 72 -19.52 25.03 -5.45
CA LYS A 72 -19.18 26.39 -4.99
C LYS A 72 -17.97 26.54 -4.06
N GLU A 73 -17.52 25.48 -3.38
CA GLU A 73 -16.42 25.58 -2.41
C GLU A 73 -15.41 24.45 -2.60
N GLY A 74 -14.50 24.61 -3.57
CA GLY A 74 -13.35 23.73 -3.69
C GLY A 74 -12.44 23.88 -2.47
N ARG A 75 -12.08 22.77 -1.80
CA ARG A 75 -11.07 22.79 -0.74
C ARG A 75 -9.68 22.95 -1.38
N SER A 76 -9.05 24.08 -1.14
CA SER A 76 -7.66 24.39 -1.51
C SER A 76 -6.67 23.65 -0.58
N ASN A 77 -6.70 22.32 -0.51
CA ASN A 77 -5.72 21.55 0.24
C ASN A 77 -4.70 20.91 -0.71
N LYS A 78 -3.41 21.16 -0.42
CA LYS A 78 -2.24 20.83 -1.25
C LYS A 78 -1.78 19.36 -1.22
N ILE A 79 -2.47 18.47 -0.50
CA ILE A 79 -2.08 17.05 -0.48
C ILE A 79 -2.49 16.44 -1.81
N ASN A 80 -1.51 16.27 -2.69
CA ASN A 80 -1.72 15.85 -4.07
C ASN A 80 -1.54 14.36 -4.31
N GLU A 81 -1.09 13.61 -3.30
CA GLU A 81 -0.68 12.21 -3.44
C GLU A 81 -1.65 11.28 -2.71
N GLU A 82 -1.89 10.11 -3.30
CA GLU A 82 -2.56 8.99 -2.65
C GLU A 82 -1.61 8.24 -1.72
N TYR A 83 -2.12 7.44 -0.77
CA TYR A 83 -1.29 6.56 0.05
C TYR A 83 -1.36 5.13 -0.50
N ASN A 84 -0.22 4.61 -0.98
CA ASN A 84 -0.15 3.36 -1.73
C ASN A 84 1.09 2.51 -1.35
N SER A 85 1.19 1.31 -1.92
CA SER A 85 2.29 0.38 -1.63
C SER A 85 3.66 0.81 -2.17
N PHE A 86 3.70 1.85 -3.02
CA PHE A 86 4.94 2.43 -3.54
C PHE A 86 5.54 3.47 -2.58
N ASN A 87 4.70 4.30 -1.95
CA ASN A 87 5.14 5.38 -1.06
C ASN A 87 5.08 5.06 0.45
N THR A 88 4.58 3.88 0.84
CA THR A 88 4.72 3.38 2.22
C THR A 88 6.14 2.92 2.55
N LYS A 89 6.41 2.59 3.83
CA LYS A 89 7.67 1.97 4.26
C LYS A 89 7.94 0.71 3.47
N ARG A 90 9.06 0.67 2.73
CA ARG A 90 9.52 -0.51 2.00
C ARG A 90 10.40 -1.36 2.90
N LEU A 91 10.05 -2.64 3.08
CA LEU A 91 10.85 -3.57 3.87
C LEU A 91 12.19 -3.84 3.17
N SER A 92 13.28 -3.77 3.93
CA SER A 92 14.57 -4.32 3.52
C SER A 92 14.50 -5.84 3.40
N LYS A 93 15.43 -6.44 2.65
CA LYS A 93 15.54 -7.90 2.53
C LYS A 93 15.55 -8.59 3.90
N LYS A 94 16.32 -8.05 4.86
CA LYS A 94 16.40 -8.58 6.23
C LYS A 94 15.08 -8.50 6.98
N GLU A 95 14.39 -7.35 6.93
CA GLU A 95 13.08 -7.19 7.56
C GLU A 95 12.04 -8.13 6.93
N LEU A 96 12.06 -8.29 5.61
CA LEU A 96 11.17 -9.19 4.89
C LEU A 96 11.44 -10.67 5.25
N THR A 97 12.70 -11.10 5.27
CA THR A 97 13.06 -12.46 5.71
C THR A 97 12.58 -12.72 7.14
N ASN A 98 12.85 -11.79 8.07
CA ASN A 98 12.42 -11.96 9.46
C ASN A 98 10.89 -12.05 9.60
N LEU A 99 10.15 -11.25 8.82
CA LEU A 99 8.70 -11.30 8.78
C LEU A 99 8.18 -12.65 8.24
N LEU A 100 8.79 -13.17 7.17
CA LEU A 100 8.42 -14.47 6.62
C LEU A 100 8.71 -15.60 7.62
N LEU A 101 9.86 -15.55 8.30
CA LEU A 101 10.20 -16.52 9.34
C LEU A 101 9.22 -16.46 10.53
N SER A 102 8.76 -15.26 10.91
CA SER A 102 7.83 -15.09 12.04
C SER A 102 6.43 -15.63 11.77
N ILE A 103 6.03 -15.72 10.49
CA ILE A 103 4.73 -16.30 10.07
C ILE A 103 4.85 -17.77 9.63
N GLY A 104 5.99 -18.41 9.87
CA GLY A 104 6.15 -19.87 9.76
C GLY A 104 6.79 -20.39 8.47
N TYR A 105 7.30 -19.53 7.58
CA TYR A 105 8.16 -19.98 6.49
C TYR A 105 9.51 -20.42 7.08
N LYS A 106 10.00 -21.60 6.69
CA LYS A 106 11.26 -22.20 7.19
C LYS A 106 11.93 -23.00 6.08
#